data_AF-A0A7Y9S4G1-F1
#
_entry.id   AF-A0A7Y9S4G1-F1
#
_cell.length_a   1.000
_cell.length_b   1.000
_cell.length_c   1.000
_cell.angle_alpha   90.00
_cell.angle_beta   90.00
_cell.angle_gamma   90.00
#
_symmetry.space_group_name_H-M   'P 1'
#
loop_
_entity.id
_entity.type
_entity.pdbx_description
1 polymer ?
#
loop_
_entity_poly.entity_id
_entity_poly.type
_entity_poly.pdbx_seq_one_letter_code
_entity_poly.pdbx_strand_id
1 'polypeptide(L)'
;MGPSTVGGVAELLARDLGHPLEPELLAGLDQESAADDWAGTGLLDASGRAVPLNAIAHGRSATVARAAGVVLGSVAHQRFGATLRLDGAQVLGRRAALAGTSYRTSPDQVSRGGSARLLRATDGWWVLNLARPSDLDMVPALVEDEVEDPWLAVERWSARITAQAAVDRATLLDLPAARLGETPPPNVPWQITSTAARHASTTRRVVNLGSLWAAPLAAHVLGRLGFEVIHVESVQRRDASRWGDPDFYAELRAGAEVRTIDLAATHGRDELARVVGSADVVIEASRPRALEGLGISHANVMADAKARTWLQITGHGPDQPHRVGFGDDAAVAGGIVMVRDDGTPDFLGDAVADPLTGLLGALAVAASHSSDRSTIVRTSLAGSAAYSRTPQE
;
A
#
# COMPACT_ATOMS: atom_id res chain seq x y z
N MET A 1 6.71 -14.24 19.31
CA MET A 1 6.26 -12.88 19.66
C MET A 1 7.18 -11.89 18.97
N GLY A 2 6.64 -11.01 18.11
CA GLY A 2 7.44 -9.96 17.47
C GLY A 2 7.59 -8.74 18.39
N PRO A 3 8.60 -7.89 18.18
CA PRO A 3 8.84 -6.69 18.99
C PRO A 3 7.70 -5.68 18.79
N SER A 4 7.27 -5.02 19.86
CA SER A 4 6.20 -4.02 19.82
C SER A 4 6.72 -2.58 19.71
N THR A 5 8.03 -2.38 19.72
CA THR A 5 8.68 -1.06 19.75
C THR A 5 9.32 -0.71 18.40
N VAL A 6 9.54 0.58 18.14
CA VAL A 6 10.13 1.06 16.89
C VAL A 6 11.53 0.48 16.67
N GLY A 7 12.39 0.49 17.69
CA GLY A 7 13.76 -0.03 17.60
C GLY A 7 13.78 -1.53 17.29
N GLY A 8 12.99 -2.32 18.03
CA GLY A 8 12.91 -3.77 17.77
C GLY A 8 12.36 -4.09 16.38
N VAL A 9 11.35 -3.37 15.89
CA VAL A 9 10.87 -3.56 14.50
C VAL A 9 11.92 -3.12 13.48
N ALA A 10 12.64 -2.02 13.72
CA ALA A 10 13.68 -1.52 12.84
C ALA A 10 14.83 -2.54 12.70
N GLU A 11 15.24 -3.16 13.81
CA GLU A 11 16.23 -4.26 13.80
C GLU A 11 15.78 -5.46 12.96
N LEU A 12 14.50 -5.88 13.07
CA LEU A 12 13.98 -6.97 12.25
C LEU A 12 14.05 -6.62 10.76
N LEU A 13 13.49 -5.47 10.37
CA LEU A 13 13.48 -5.02 8.97
C LEU A 13 14.90 -4.91 8.41
N ALA A 14 15.81 -4.30 9.17
CA ALA A 14 17.21 -4.14 8.83
C ALA A 14 17.92 -5.49 8.65
N ARG A 15 17.73 -6.43 9.58
CA ARG A 15 18.33 -7.76 9.52
C ARG A 15 17.82 -8.54 8.32
N ASP A 16 16.51 -8.50 8.05
CA ASP A 16 15.89 -9.21 6.94
C ASP A 16 16.37 -8.68 5.57
N LEU A 17 16.82 -7.42 5.52
CA LEU A 17 17.42 -6.80 4.34
C LEU A 17 18.96 -6.92 4.29
N GLY A 18 19.58 -7.55 5.29
CA GLY A 18 21.05 -7.67 5.38
C GLY A 18 21.75 -6.32 5.61
N HIS A 19 21.09 -5.39 6.28
CA HIS A 19 21.55 -4.01 6.48
C HIS A 19 21.51 -3.62 7.97
N PRO A 20 22.37 -4.21 8.82
CA PRO A 20 22.33 -3.99 10.27
C PRO A 20 22.43 -2.49 10.62
N LEU A 21 21.74 -2.10 11.69
CA LEU A 21 21.74 -0.72 12.18
C LEU A 21 22.85 -0.53 13.21
N GLU A 22 23.44 0.67 13.21
CA GLU A 22 24.36 1.09 14.26
C GLU A 22 23.61 1.26 15.59
N PRO A 23 24.17 0.82 16.74
CA PRO A 23 23.50 0.89 18.04
C PRO A 23 23.02 2.31 18.42
N GLU A 24 23.72 3.35 17.99
CA GLU A 24 23.37 4.75 18.25
C GLU A 24 22.08 5.17 17.55
N LEU A 25 21.75 4.56 16.41
CA LEU A 25 20.48 4.82 15.72
C LEU A 25 19.29 4.24 16.48
N LEU A 26 19.52 3.17 17.26
CA LEU A 26 18.48 2.51 18.06
C LEU A 26 18.25 3.20 19.40
N ALA A 27 19.25 3.96 19.89
CA ALA A 27 19.19 4.66 21.16
C ALA A 27 18.01 5.65 21.17
N GLY A 28 17.05 5.42 22.07
CA GLY A 28 15.89 6.29 22.27
C GLY A 28 14.69 6.01 21.37
N LEU A 29 14.75 5.03 20.45
CA LEU A 29 13.61 4.66 19.61
C LEU A 29 12.50 3.93 20.39
N ASP A 30 12.85 3.29 21.50
CA ASP A 30 11.92 2.44 22.28
C ASP A 30 11.27 3.18 23.47
N GLN A 31 11.21 4.52 23.42
CA GLN A 31 10.57 5.32 24.47
C GLN A 31 9.06 5.49 24.28
N GLU A 32 8.57 5.35 23.05
CA GLU A 32 7.15 5.51 22.68
C GLU A 32 6.44 4.15 22.63
N SER A 33 5.18 4.12 23.07
CA SER A 33 4.29 2.97 22.86
C SER A 33 3.72 2.97 21.44
N ALA A 34 3.17 1.84 20.99
CA ALA A 34 2.47 1.77 19.70
C ALA A 34 1.29 2.75 19.59
N ALA A 35 0.73 3.18 20.72
CA ALA A 35 -0.29 4.21 20.74
C ALA A 35 0.28 5.62 20.63
N ASP A 36 1.43 5.90 21.22
CA ASP A 36 2.13 7.18 21.04
C ASP A 36 2.57 7.32 19.58
N ASP A 37 3.05 6.23 18.97
CA ASP A 37 3.33 6.18 17.54
C ASP A 37 2.10 6.50 16.70
N TRP A 38 0.94 5.93 17.06
CA TRP A 38 -0.32 6.20 16.37
C TRP A 38 -0.77 7.65 16.55
N ALA A 39 -0.62 8.21 17.75
CA ALA A 39 -0.89 9.62 18.01
C ALA A 39 -0.01 10.54 17.14
N GLY A 40 1.23 10.13 16.87
CA GLY A 40 2.17 10.80 15.97
C GLY A 40 1.75 10.82 14.50
N THR A 41 0.74 10.06 14.09
CA THR A 41 0.19 10.13 12.72
C THR A 41 -0.52 11.44 12.42
N GLY A 42 -0.94 12.18 13.47
CA GLY A 42 -1.77 13.38 13.34
C GLY A 42 -3.25 13.09 13.05
N LEU A 43 -3.68 11.83 13.06
CA LEU A 43 -5.09 11.46 12.94
C LEU A 43 -5.83 11.66 14.27
N LEU A 44 -6.57 12.76 14.37
CA LEU A 44 -7.33 13.15 15.57
C LEU A 44 -8.79 12.67 15.51
N ASP A 45 -9.43 12.55 16.68
CA ASP A 45 -10.88 12.36 16.82
C ASP A 45 -11.64 13.69 16.62
N ALA A 46 -12.96 13.63 16.75
CA ALA A 46 -13.82 14.83 16.74
C ALA A 46 -13.55 15.79 17.91
N SER A 47 -12.88 15.35 18.98
CA SER A 47 -12.49 16.17 20.14
C SER A 47 -11.08 16.77 20.01
N GLY A 48 -10.40 16.54 18.88
CA GLY A 48 -9.03 17.00 18.63
C GLY A 48 -7.96 16.19 19.38
N ARG A 49 -8.29 14.99 19.88
CA ARG A 49 -7.36 14.08 20.57
C ARG A 49 -6.99 12.93 19.64
N ALA A 50 -5.75 12.45 19.72
CA ALA A 50 -5.40 11.19 19.09
C ALA A 50 -6.32 10.07 19.59
N VAL A 51 -6.67 9.13 18.72
CA VAL A 51 -7.55 7.97 19.02
C VAL A 51 -7.15 7.36 20.38
N PRO A 52 -8.09 7.19 21.34
CA PRO A 52 -7.75 6.54 22.61
C PRO A 52 -7.33 5.08 22.40
N LEU A 53 -6.34 4.65 23.18
CA LEU A 53 -5.65 3.34 23.15
C LEU A 53 -6.55 2.10 23.02
N ASN A 54 -7.78 2.14 23.53
CA ASN A 54 -8.73 1.02 23.47
C ASN A 54 -9.25 0.74 22.05
N ALA A 55 -9.12 1.71 21.14
CA ALA A 55 -9.54 1.57 19.75
C ALA A 55 -8.45 0.99 18.83
N ILE A 56 -7.18 0.90 19.25
CA ILE A 56 -6.10 0.23 18.49
C ILE A 56 -5.96 -1.21 18.98
N ALA A 57 -7.03 -2.00 18.87
CA ALA A 57 -7.02 -3.37 19.39
C ALA A 57 -6.11 -4.31 18.58
N HIS A 58 -5.73 -3.96 17.34
CA HIS A 58 -5.23 -4.94 16.39
C HIS A 58 -3.96 -4.57 15.61
N GLY A 59 -3.33 -3.41 15.81
CA GLY A 59 -2.21 -3.01 14.95
C GLY A 59 -1.12 -2.16 15.57
N ARG A 60 0.07 -2.26 15.00
CA ARG A 60 1.27 -1.44 15.22
C ARG A 60 1.74 -0.79 13.92
N SER A 61 0.81 -0.44 13.03
CA SER A 61 1.12 0.11 11.69
C SER A 61 1.95 1.39 11.76
N ALA A 62 1.67 2.28 12.71
CA ALA A 62 2.47 3.49 12.92
C ALA A 62 3.90 3.15 13.38
N THR A 63 4.06 2.22 14.33
CA THR A 63 5.36 1.70 14.77
C THR A 63 6.16 1.11 13.62
N VAL A 64 5.52 0.26 12.79
CA VAL A 64 6.18 -0.33 11.61
C VAL A 64 6.56 0.75 10.60
N ALA A 65 5.71 1.75 10.37
CA ALA A 65 6.01 2.84 9.46
C ALA A 65 7.18 3.70 9.97
N ARG A 66 7.21 4.07 11.25
CA ARG A 66 8.35 4.77 11.87
C ARG A 66 9.64 3.96 11.74
N ALA A 67 9.59 2.68 12.10
CA ALA A 67 10.73 1.78 11.98
C ALA A 67 11.23 1.69 10.53
N ALA A 68 10.32 1.59 9.56
CA ALA A 68 10.68 1.63 8.14
C ALA A 68 11.38 2.94 7.79
N GLY A 69 10.89 4.10 8.26
CA GLY A 69 11.52 5.41 8.07
C GLY A 69 12.94 5.50 8.63
N VAL A 70 13.19 4.94 9.82
CA VAL A 70 14.52 4.86 10.44
C VAL A 70 15.47 4.04 9.57
N VAL A 71 15.08 2.83 9.18
CA VAL A 71 15.92 1.96 8.34
C VAL A 71 16.16 2.62 6.98
N LEU A 72 15.15 3.26 6.39
CA LEU A 72 15.29 3.98 5.12
C LEU A 72 16.29 5.13 5.22
N GLY A 73 16.31 5.86 6.34
CA GLY A 73 17.31 6.89 6.62
C GLY A 73 18.74 6.34 6.67
N SER A 74 18.92 5.19 7.32
CA SER A 74 20.22 4.50 7.37
C SER A 74 20.67 4.02 5.98
N VAL A 75 19.77 3.34 5.25
CA VAL A 75 20.01 2.87 3.87
C VAL A 75 20.31 4.04 2.93
N ALA A 76 19.59 5.15 3.05
CA ALA A 76 19.82 6.37 2.28
C ALA A 76 21.25 6.89 2.46
N HIS A 77 21.70 6.97 3.71
CA HIS A 77 23.02 7.46 4.03
C HIS A 77 24.11 6.51 3.52
N GLN A 78 24.03 5.22 3.85
CA GLN A 78 25.08 4.25 3.58
C GLN A 78 25.21 3.88 2.09
N ARG A 79 24.10 3.77 1.36
CA ARG A 79 24.11 3.32 -0.04
C ARG A 79 24.04 4.44 -1.06
N PHE A 80 23.39 5.55 -0.72
CA PHE A 80 23.10 6.62 -1.67
C PHE A 80 23.80 7.94 -1.32
N GLY A 81 24.44 8.04 -0.14
CA GLY A 81 25.02 9.30 0.34
C GLY A 81 23.97 10.39 0.56
N ALA A 82 22.70 10.00 0.71
CA ALA A 82 21.57 10.91 0.82
C ALA A 82 21.14 11.05 2.28
N THR A 83 20.76 12.27 2.68
CA THR A 83 20.14 12.51 3.98
C THR A 83 18.63 12.43 3.84
N LEU A 84 18.04 11.35 4.32
CA LEU A 84 16.59 11.17 4.33
C LEU A 84 16.05 11.21 5.77
N ARG A 85 15.23 12.21 6.07
CA ARG A 85 14.41 12.23 7.30
C ARG A 85 12.95 12.03 6.91
N LEU A 86 12.36 10.95 7.39
CA LEU A 86 10.99 10.57 7.09
C LEU A 86 10.33 10.04 8.35
N ASP A 87 9.37 10.79 8.88
CA ASP A 87 8.50 10.28 9.93
C ASP A 87 7.44 9.39 9.30
N GLY A 88 7.64 8.08 9.37
CA GLY A 88 6.71 7.11 8.77
C GLY A 88 5.31 7.15 9.37
N ALA A 89 5.13 7.53 10.65
CA ALA A 89 3.80 7.66 11.23
C ALA A 89 3.02 8.81 10.57
N GLN A 90 3.66 9.98 10.39
CA GLN A 90 3.03 11.12 9.71
C GLN A 90 2.66 10.81 8.26
N VAL A 91 3.41 9.93 7.58
CA VAL A 91 3.07 9.47 6.23
C VAL A 91 1.72 8.73 6.22
N LEU A 92 1.37 7.98 7.27
CA LEU A 92 0.08 7.28 7.35
C LEU A 92 -1.11 8.25 7.46
N GLY A 93 -0.94 9.37 8.17
CA GLY A 93 -1.99 10.38 8.37
C GLY A 93 -1.99 11.50 7.32
N ARG A 94 -1.03 11.50 6.38
CA ARG A 94 -0.72 12.66 5.53
C ARG A 94 -1.90 13.12 4.67
N ARG A 95 -2.58 12.18 4.00
CA ARG A 95 -3.72 12.50 3.12
C ARG A 95 -4.88 13.12 3.91
N ALA A 96 -5.21 12.52 5.05
CA ALA A 96 -6.26 13.03 5.93
C ALA A 96 -5.93 14.42 6.48
N ALA A 97 -4.67 14.66 6.85
CA ALA A 97 -4.21 15.96 7.34
C ALA A 97 -4.32 17.07 6.29
N LEU A 98 -3.96 16.79 5.03
CA LEU A 98 -4.12 17.75 3.91
C LEU A 98 -5.59 18.05 3.62
N ALA A 99 -6.44 17.01 3.64
CA ALA A 99 -7.88 17.16 3.46
C ALA A 99 -8.58 17.84 4.64
N GLY A 100 -7.88 18.15 5.75
CA GLY A 100 -8.47 18.70 6.97
C GLY A 100 -9.48 17.75 7.63
N THR A 101 -9.35 16.44 7.38
CA THR A 101 -10.28 15.42 7.87
C THR A 101 -9.73 14.71 9.10
N SER A 102 -10.62 14.31 10.00
CA SER A 102 -10.28 13.57 11.21
C SER A 102 -10.86 12.16 11.15
N TYR A 103 -10.21 11.19 11.78
CA TYR A 103 -10.87 10.19 12.62
C TYR A 103 -12.37 9.85 12.52
N ARG A 104 -13.22 10.82 12.88
CA ARG A 104 -14.66 10.59 13.13
C ARG A 104 -15.56 11.33 12.14
N THR A 105 -15.01 11.84 11.03
CA THR A 105 -15.80 12.57 10.03
C THR A 105 -16.68 11.68 9.17
N SER A 106 -16.33 10.40 9.00
CA SER A 106 -17.12 9.43 8.25
C SER A 106 -18.21 8.81 9.12
N PRO A 107 -19.36 8.40 8.53
CA PRO A 107 -20.30 7.54 9.21
C PRO A 107 -19.63 6.26 9.71
N ASP A 108 -20.19 5.69 10.77
CA ASP A 108 -19.72 4.43 11.35
C ASP A 108 -19.62 3.34 10.27
N GLN A 109 -18.55 2.55 10.30
CA GLN A 109 -18.32 1.44 9.37
C GLN A 109 -18.21 1.86 7.90
N VAL A 110 -17.98 3.14 7.62
CA VAL A 110 -17.73 3.68 6.27
C VAL A 110 -16.32 4.26 6.23
N SER A 111 -15.55 3.91 5.21
CA SER A 111 -14.18 4.42 5.08
C SER A 111 -14.13 5.92 4.83
N ARG A 112 -12.94 6.51 4.96
CA ARG A 112 -12.71 7.95 4.75
C ARG A 112 -13.12 8.43 3.36
N GLY A 113 -12.78 7.64 2.34
CA GLY A 113 -13.17 7.94 0.97
C GLY A 113 -14.65 7.70 0.67
N GLY A 114 -15.41 7.10 1.60
CA GLY A 114 -16.82 6.80 1.45
C GLY A 114 -17.14 5.60 0.55
N SER A 115 -16.13 4.99 -0.08
CA SER A 115 -16.32 3.91 -1.05
C SER A 115 -16.36 2.51 -0.43
N ALA A 116 -15.76 2.33 0.77
CA ALA A 116 -15.73 1.04 1.44
C ALA A 116 -16.66 1.03 2.66
N ARG A 117 -17.34 -0.10 2.88
CA ARG A 117 -18.15 -0.36 4.07
C ARG A 117 -17.80 -1.68 4.73
N LEU A 118 -17.75 -1.68 6.06
CA LEU A 118 -17.71 -2.89 6.87
C LEU A 118 -19.15 -3.40 7.05
N LEU A 119 -19.35 -4.67 6.73
CA LEU A 119 -20.66 -5.29 6.62
C LEU A 119 -20.71 -6.53 7.51
N ARG A 120 -21.83 -6.66 8.23
CA ARG A 120 -22.05 -7.81 9.11
C ARG A 120 -22.61 -8.99 8.32
N ALA A 121 -21.88 -10.11 8.37
CA ALA A 121 -22.29 -11.40 7.85
C ALA A 121 -22.81 -12.31 8.98
N THR A 122 -23.32 -13.50 8.65
CA THR A 122 -23.84 -14.45 9.64
C THR A 122 -22.78 -14.97 10.62
N ASP A 123 -21.52 -14.98 10.21
CA ASP A 123 -20.38 -15.59 10.91
C ASP A 123 -19.24 -14.60 11.22
N GLY A 124 -19.40 -13.31 10.90
CA GLY A 124 -18.36 -12.32 11.14
C GLY A 124 -18.54 -11.03 10.36
N TRP A 125 -17.43 -10.37 10.05
CA TRP A 125 -17.38 -9.12 9.31
C TRP A 125 -16.57 -9.27 8.04
N TRP A 126 -17.00 -8.55 7.02
CA TRP A 126 -16.27 -8.40 5.77
C TRP A 126 -16.36 -6.94 5.32
N VAL A 127 -15.54 -6.58 4.36
CA VAL A 127 -15.53 -5.26 3.72
C VAL A 127 -15.87 -5.42 2.25
N LEU A 128 -16.66 -4.49 1.74
CA LEU A 128 -16.88 -4.28 0.31
C LEU A 128 -16.45 -2.87 -0.05
N ASN A 129 -15.66 -2.70 -1.11
CA ASN A 129 -15.18 -1.41 -1.56
C ASN A 129 -15.62 -1.12 -3.00
N LEU A 130 -16.59 -0.21 -3.15
CA LEU A 130 -17.12 0.20 -4.44
C LEU A 130 -16.41 1.47 -4.93
N ALA A 131 -15.08 1.39 -5.06
CA ALA A 131 -14.21 2.54 -5.36
C ALA A 131 -14.32 3.03 -6.82
N ARG A 132 -14.81 2.18 -7.73
CA ARG A 132 -14.96 2.51 -9.16
C ARG A 132 -16.43 2.74 -9.46
N PRO A 133 -16.79 3.68 -10.36
CA PRO A 133 -18.18 3.85 -10.79
C PRO A 133 -18.83 2.55 -11.29
N SER A 134 -18.08 1.72 -12.02
CA SER A 134 -18.53 0.41 -12.51
C SER A 134 -18.78 -0.63 -11.42
N ASP A 135 -18.31 -0.41 -10.19
CA ASP A 135 -18.54 -1.34 -9.08
C ASP A 135 -20.01 -1.31 -8.63
N LEU A 136 -20.65 -0.14 -8.72
CA LEU A 136 -22.07 0.03 -8.40
C LEU A 136 -22.95 -0.78 -9.36
N ASP A 137 -22.57 -0.85 -10.64
CA ASP A 137 -23.30 -1.60 -11.67
C ASP A 137 -23.31 -3.11 -11.39
N MET A 138 -22.35 -3.62 -10.60
CA MET A 138 -22.25 -5.04 -10.25
C MET A 138 -23.07 -5.41 -9.00
N VAL A 139 -23.61 -4.44 -8.26
CA VAL A 139 -24.34 -4.72 -7.01
C VAL A 139 -25.60 -5.58 -7.24
N PRO A 140 -26.44 -5.37 -8.27
CA PRO A 140 -27.56 -6.29 -8.56
C PRO A 140 -27.11 -7.74 -8.76
N ALA A 141 -25.98 -7.94 -9.45
CA ALA A 141 -25.41 -9.27 -9.63
C ALA A 141 -24.82 -9.85 -8.34
N LEU A 142 -24.26 -9.00 -7.46
CA LEU A 142 -23.74 -9.40 -6.16
C LEU A 142 -24.87 -9.91 -5.25
N VAL A 143 -25.99 -9.19 -5.18
CA VAL A 143 -27.09 -9.54 -4.27
C VAL A 143 -28.16 -10.46 -4.86
N GLU A 144 -28.12 -10.70 -6.18
CA GLU A 144 -29.10 -11.47 -6.95
C GLU A 144 -30.52 -10.89 -6.89
N ASP A 145 -30.63 -9.57 -6.92
CA ASP A 145 -31.91 -8.87 -6.78
C ASP A 145 -31.91 -7.56 -7.57
N GLU A 146 -33.10 -6.99 -7.76
CA GLU A 146 -33.25 -5.62 -8.20
C GLU A 146 -32.83 -4.66 -7.09
N VAL A 147 -32.11 -3.59 -7.46
CA VAL A 147 -31.45 -2.70 -6.49
C VAL A 147 -31.82 -1.25 -6.78
N GLU A 148 -32.46 -0.62 -5.80
CA GLU A 148 -32.72 0.83 -5.79
C GLU A 148 -31.62 1.57 -5.01
N ASP A 149 -31.34 1.13 -3.78
CA ASP A 149 -30.20 1.58 -2.97
C ASP A 149 -29.15 0.45 -2.88
N PRO A 150 -27.98 0.61 -3.53
CA PRO A 150 -26.92 -0.39 -3.54
C PRO A 150 -26.47 -0.83 -2.14
N TRP A 151 -26.27 0.12 -1.24
CA TRP A 151 -25.72 -0.20 0.07
C TRP A 151 -26.75 -0.84 0.99
N LEU A 152 -28.00 -0.37 0.96
CA LEU A 152 -29.08 -1.00 1.70
C LEU A 152 -29.34 -2.44 1.23
N ALA A 153 -29.27 -2.68 -0.08
CA ALA A 153 -29.40 -4.02 -0.65
C ALA A 153 -28.27 -4.94 -0.18
N VAL A 154 -27.03 -4.47 -0.24
CA VAL A 154 -25.84 -5.22 0.22
C VAL A 154 -25.92 -5.52 1.72
N GLU A 155 -26.33 -4.56 2.55
CA GLU A 155 -26.47 -4.74 4.00
C GLU A 155 -27.49 -5.85 4.34
N ARG A 156 -28.68 -5.82 3.70
CA ARG A 156 -29.72 -6.85 3.88
C ARG A 156 -29.31 -8.23 3.36
N TRP A 157 -28.58 -8.25 2.24
CA TRP A 157 -28.06 -9.48 1.67
C TRP A 157 -26.96 -10.08 2.54
N SER A 158 -26.01 -9.26 2.98
CA SER A 158 -24.89 -9.63 3.86
C SER A 158 -25.38 -10.31 5.15
N ALA A 159 -26.45 -9.80 5.77
CA ALA A 159 -27.00 -10.35 7.00
C ALA A 159 -27.49 -11.82 6.90
N ARG A 160 -27.59 -12.38 5.68
CA ARG A 160 -28.12 -13.73 5.40
C ARG A 160 -27.07 -14.68 4.82
N ILE A 161 -25.83 -14.24 4.65
CA ILE A 161 -24.74 -15.02 4.04
C ILE A 161 -23.49 -14.99 4.92
N THR A 162 -22.62 -15.98 4.76
CA THR A 162 -21.31 -15.99 5.43
C THR A 162 -20.37 -14.97 4.78
N ALA A 163 -19.42 -14.47 5.57
CA ALA A 163 -18.41 -13.53 5.10
C ALA A 163 -17.58 -14.12 3.95
N GLN A 164 -17.27 -15.43 4.01
CA GLN A 164 -16.50 -16.09 2.94
C GLN A 164 -17.30 -16.17 1.64
N ALA A 165 -18.56 -16.58 1.69
CA ALA A 165 -19.37 -16.67 0.47
C ALA A 165 -19.64 -15.29 -0.14
N ALA A 166 -19.76 -14.24 0.69
CA ALA A 166 -19.85 -12.88 0.20
C ALA A 166 -18.59 -12.42 -0.55
N VAL A 167 -17.41 -12.69 0.02
CA VAL A 167 -16.11 -12.35 -0.60
C VAL A 167 -15.84 -13.17 -1.87
N ASP A 168 -16.18 -14.46 -1.87
CA ASP A 168 -16.03 -15.32 -3.06
C ASP A 168 -16.87 -14.75 -4.21
N ARG A 169 -18.11 -14.34 -3.94
CA ARG A 169 -18.99 -13.76 -4.94
C ARG A 169 -18.52 -12.38 -5.42
N ALA A 170 -18.10 -11.50 -4.51
CA ALA A 170 -17.51 -10.22 -4.88
C ALA A 170 -16.27 -10.42 -5.77
N THR A 171 -15.40 -11.37 -5.43
CA THR A 171 -14.21 -11.71 -6.21
C THR A 171 -14.57 -12.19 -7.63
N LEU A 172 -15.62 -13.01 -7.79
CA LEU A 172 -16.11 -13.43 -9.11
C LEU A 172 -16.57 -12.24 -9.98
N LEU A 173 -17.08 -11.18 -9.36
CA LEU A 173 -17.53 -9.95 -10.03
C LEU A 173 -16.41 -8.91 -10.17
N ASP A 174 -15.15 -9.28 -9.90
CA ASP A 174 -13.99 -8.36 -9.87
C ASP A 174 -14.16 -7.22 -8.86
N LEU A 175 -15.04 -7.36 -7.85
CA LEU A 175 -15.25 -6.37 -6.80
C LEU A 175 -14.18 -6.51 -5.69
N PRO A 176 -13.60 -5.41 -5.19
CA PRO A 176 -12.68 -5.45 -4.06
C PRO A 176 -13.46 -5.71 -2.77
N ALA A 177 -13.14 -6.81 -2.12
CA ALA A 177 -13.76 -7.25 -0.89
C ALA A 177 -12.82 -8.16 -0.13
N ALA A 178 -12.96 -8.24 1.19
CA ALA A 178 -12.21 -9.16 2.04
C ALA A 178 -12.93 -9.47 3.35
N ARG A 179 -12.67 -10.63 3.94
CA ARG A 179 -13.08 -10.86 5.33
C ARG A 179 -12.10 -10.16 6.26
N LEU A 180 -12.61 -9.73 7.41
CA LEU A 180 -11.77 -9.14 8.45
C LEU A 180 -10.69 -10.15 8.89
N GLY A 181 -9.42 -9.78 8.72
CA GLY A 181 -8.28 -10.55 9.20
C GLY A 181 -7.97 -11.84 8.44
N GLU A 182 -8.51 -12.05 7.23
CA GLU A 182 -8.27 -13.27 6.45
C GLU A 182 -6.82 -13.46 6.00
N THR A 183 -6.03 -12.39 5.93
CA THR A 183 -4.63 -12.46 5.53
C THR A 183 -3.79 -12.87 6.74
N PRO A 184 -3.04 -13.99 6.65
CA PRO A 184 -2.15 -14.39 7.73
C PRO A 184 -0.96 -13.42 7.82
N PRO A 185 -0.46 -13.08 9.04
CA PRO A 185 0.71 -12.23 9.21
C PRO A 185 1.94 -12.93 8.62
N PRO A 186 2.62 -12.34 7.63
CA PRO A 186 3.84 -12.92 7.12
C PRO A 186 4.99 -12.68 8.10
N ASN A 187 6.05 -13.51 8.04
CA ASN A 187 7.26 -13.29 8.83
C ASN A 187 8.02 -12.04 8.39
N VAL A 188 7.95 -11.72 7.09
CA VAL A 188 8.58 -10.56 6.44
C VAL A 188 7.57 -9.90 5.50
N PRO A 189 7.56 -8.57 5.34
CA PRO A 189 6.55 -7.88 4.53
C PRO A 189 6.83 -7.89 3.01
N TRP A 190 7.89 -8.57 2.58
CA TRP A 190 8.33 -8.63 1.18
C TRP A 190 8.84 -10.03 0.80
N GLN A 191 8.84 -10.30 -0.50
CA GLN A 191 9.59 -11.40 -1.11
C GLN A 191 10.61 -10.81 -2.07
N ILE A 192 11.88 -11.11 -1.87
CA ILE A 192 12.98 -10.57 -2.67
C ILE A 192 13.68 -11.73 -3.38
N THR A 193 13.83 -11.63 -4.69
CA THR A 193 14.53 -12.62 -5.52
C THR A 193 15.55 -11.91 -6.38
N SER A 194 16.82 -12.32 -6.32
CA SER A 194 17.90 -11.71 -7.12
C SER A 194 18.53 -12.73 -8.06
N THR A 195 18.87 -12.30 -9.28
CA THR A 195 19.54 -13.13 -10.30
C THR A 195 21.07 -13.09 -10.18
N ALA A 196 21.76 -13.77 -11.10
CA ALA A 196 23.22 -13.71 -11.27
C ALA A 196 23.73 -12.29 -11.62
N ALA A 197 25.04 -12.09 -11.45
CA ALA A 197 25.74 -10.83 -11.70
C ALA A 197 25.70 -10.39 -13.17
N ARG A 198 25.79 -9.08 -13.39
CA ARG A 198 25.55 -8.35 -14.64
C ARG A 198 26.47 -7.12 -14.69
N HIS A 199 26.64 -6.52 -15.87
CA HIS A 199 27.39 -5.25 -15.96
C HIS A 199 26.72 -4.14 -15.16
N ALA A 200 27.51 -3.37 -14.42
CA ALA A 200 27.05 -2.28 -13.58
C ALA A 200 26.38 -1.16 -14.39
N SER A 201 25.19 -0.73 -13.98
CA SER A 201 24.55 0.51 -14.45
C SER A 201 25.02 1.70 -13.62
N THR A 202 25.18 2.87 -14.25
CA THR A 202 25.43 4.15 -13.57
C THR A 202 24.20 5.04 -13.52
N THR A 203 23.11 4.66 -14.21
CA THR A 203 21.85 5.42 -14.19
C THR A 203 21.05 5.10 -12.91
N ARG A 204 20.21 6.05 -12.51
CA ARG A 204 19.27 5.89 -11.40
C ARG A 204 17.92 6.42 -11.80
N ARG A 205 17.17 5.65 -12.58
CA ARG A 205 15.82 6.02 -13.03
C ARG A 205 14.75 5.08 -12.48
N VAL A 206 13.70 5.66 -11.89
CA VAL A 206 12.48 4.97 -11.48
C VAL A 206 11.39 5.26 -12.50
N VAL A 207 10.79 4.21 -13.06
CA VAL A 207 9.55 4.31 -13.85
C VAL A 207 8.42 3.72 -13.02
N ASN A 208 7.50 4.58 -12.59
CA ASN A 208 6.32 4.19 -11.84
C ASN A 208 5.12 4.04 -12.76
N LEU A 209 4.59 2.82 -12.87
CA LEU A 209 3.39 2.45 -13.61
C LEU A 209 2.15 2.34 -12.70
N GLY A 210 2.32 2.45 -11.39
CA GLY A 210 1.25 2.40 -10.41
C GLY A 210 0.55 3.75 -10.21
N SER A 211 -0.66 3.71 -9.69
CA SER A 211 -1.50 4.87 -9.38
C SER A 211 -1.84 4.94 -7.89
N LEU A 212 -2.64 5.95 -7.49
CA LEU A 212 -3.15 6.16 -6.14
C LEU A 212 -2.05 6.57 -5.16
N TRP A 213 -1.68 5.69 -4.22
CA TRP A 213 -0.88 6.07 -3.08
C TRP A 213 0.35 5.19 -2.88
N ALA A 214 0.22 3.87 -2.69
CA ALA A 214 1.36 3.00 -2.37
C ALA A 214 2.53 3.12 -3.37
N ALA A 215 2.24 2.99 -4.65
CA ALA A 215 3.26 3.05 -5.71
C ALA A 215 3.85 4.46 -5.91
N PRO A 216 3.03 5.52 -6.04
CA PRO A 216 3.55 6.89 -6.11
C PRO A 216 4.36 7.29 -4.87
N LEU A 217 3.97 6.86 -3.65
CA LEU A 217 4.76 7.09 -2.44
C LEU A 217 6.11 6.38 -2.51
N ALA A 218 6.13 5.12 -2.95
CA ALA A 218 7.40 4.40 -3.09
C ALA A 218 8.34 5.12 -4.08
N ALA A 219 7.80 5.57 -5.21
CA ALA A 219 8.52 6.36 -6.20
C ALA A 219 9.03 7.70 -5.62
N HIS A 220 8.19 8.43 -4.88
CA HIS A 220 8.54 9.69 -4.24
C HIS A 220 9.73 9.51 -3.28
N VAL A 221 9.68 8.49 -2.42
CA VAL A 221 10.76 8.19 -1.47
C VAL A 221 12.07 7.87 -2.22
N LEU A 222 12.01 7.04 -3.27
CA LEU A 222 13.20 6.74 -4.09
C LEU A 222 13.73 7.99 -4.81
N GLY A 223 12.86 8.90 -5.26
CA GLY A 223 13.26 10.20 -5.80
C GLY A 223 14.09 11.02 -4.82
N ARG A 224 13.72 11.00 -3.53
CA ARG A 224 14.49 11.65 -2.46
C ARG A 224 15.84 10.98 -2.17
N LEU A 225 16.09 9.78 -2.69
CA LEU A 225 17.39 9.10 -2.68
C LEU A 225 18.25 9.44 -3.91
N GLY A 226 17.78 10.33 -4.78
CA GLY A 226 18.49 10.79 -5.97
C GLY A 226 18.15 10.02 -7.24
N PHE A 227 17.06 9.25 -7.27
CA PHE A 227 16.56 8.67 -8.51
C PHE A 227 15.78 9.71 -9.32
N GLU A 228 15.96 9.72 -10.63
CA GLU A 228 15.05 10.41 -11.56
C GLU A 228 13.75 9.62 -11.66
N VAL A 229 12.61 10.24 -11.35
CA VAL A 229 11.32 9.56 -11.32
C VAL A 229 10.47 9.98 -12.51
N ILE A 230 9.95 9.00 -13.24
CA ILE A 230 8.93 9.18 -14.27
C ILE A 230 7.69 8.40 -13.84
N HIS A 231 6.60 9.10 -13.55
CA HIS A 231 5.29 8.48 -13.41
C HIS A 231 4.64 8.38 -14.78
N VAL A 232 4.27 7.18 -15.19
CA VAL A 232 3.54 6.97 -16.43
C VAL A 232 2.07 6.74 -16.13
N GLU A 233 1.19 7.41 -16.87
CA GLU A 233 -0.26 7.20 -16.78
C GLU A 233 -0.89 7.09 -18.17
N SER A 234 -2.03 6.41 -18.24
CA SER A 234 -2.79 6.24 -19.48
C SER A 234 -3.70 7.45 -19.71
N VAL A 235 -3.87 7.88 -20.97
CA VAL A 235 -4.92 8.87 -21.30
C VAL A 235 -6.33 8.32 -21.04
N GLN A 236 -6.54 7.00 -21.19
CA GLN A 236 -7.83 6.34 -20.93
C GLN A 236 -8.12 6.18 -19.44
N ARG A 237 -7.08 6.00 -18.64
CA ARG A 237 -7.18 5.80 -17.20
C ARG A 237 -6.06 6.56 -16.50
N ARG A 238 -6.31 7.84 -16.26
CA ARG A 238 -5.41 8.67 -15.44
C ARG A 238 -5.50 8.27 -13.97
N ASP A 239 -4.49 8.66 -13.20
CA ASP A 239 -4.42 8.36 -11.77
C ASP A 239 -5.60 8.99 -11.00
N ALA A 240 -6.42 8.16 -10.34
CA ALA A 240 -7.61 8.59 -9.60
C ALA A 240 -7.31 9.61 -8.48
N SER A 241 -6.08 9.64 -7.97
CA SER A 241 -5.66 10.65 -7.00
C SER A 241 -5.70 12.09 -7.52
N ARG A 242 -5.71 12.30 -8.85
CA ARG A 242 -5.88 13.63 -9.48
C ARG A 242 -7.19 14.33 -9.13
N TRP A 243 -8.21 13.55 -8.82
CA TRP A 243 -9.55 14.04 -8.49
C TRP A 243 -9.81 14.05 -6.98
N GLY A 244 -8.81 13.66 -6.18
CA GLY A 244 -8.81 13.86 -4.73
C GLY A 244 -8.18 15.19 -4.34
N ASP A 245 -7.47 15.21 -3.22
CA ASP A 245 -6.77 16.40 -2.75
C ASP A 245 -5.59 16.78 -3.69
N PRO A 246 -5.56 18.02 -4.23
CA PRO A 246 -4.55 18.42 -5.21
C PRO A 246 -3.16 18.57 -4.60
N ASP A 247 -3.04 18.95 -3.32
CA ASP A 247 -1.76 19.08 -2.64
C ASP A 247 -1.18 17.70 -2.35
N PHE A 248 -2.01 16.73 -2.00
CA PHE A 248 -1.60 15.34 -1.84
C PHE A 248 -1.10 14.74 -3.17
N TYR A 249 -1.82 14.99 -4.27
CA TYR A 249 -1.38 14.58 -5.61
C TYR A 249 -0.03 15.21 -5.99
N ALA A 250 0.13 16.51 -5.74
CA ALA A 250 1.36 17.23 -6.04
C ALA A 250 2.54 16.75 -5.18
N GLU A 251 2.31 16.47 -3.89
CA GLU A 251 3.33 15.99 -2.95
C GLU A 251 3.94 14.67 -3.41
N LEU A 252 3.12 13.68 -3.76
CA LEU A 252 3.57 12.36 -4.23
C LEU A 252 4.36 12.41 -5.54
N ARG A 253 4.31 13.53 -6.27
CA ARG A 253 4.96 13.72 -7.58
C ARG A 253 5.98 14.84 -7.56
N ALA A 254 6.27 15.41 -6.39
CA ALA A 254 7.24 16.47 -6.25
C ALA A 254 8.62 16.02 -6.76
N GLY A 255 9.18 16.78 -7.71
CA GLY A 255 10.47 16.46 -8.32
C GLY A 255 10.44 15.35 -9.39
N ALA A 256 9.26 14.85 -9.76
CA ALA A 256 9.10 13.80 -10.76
C ALA A 256 8.51 14.30 -12.08
N GLU A 257 8.84 13.64 -13.19
CA GLU A 257 8.14 13.80 -14.46
C GLU A 257 6.82 13.02 -14.42
N VAL A 258 5.74 13.61 -14.94
CA VAL A 258 4.48 12.89 -15.20
C VAL A 258 4.29 12.79 -16.70
N ARG A 259 4.30 11.57 -17.22
CA ARG A 259 4.16 11.28 -18.64
C ARG A 259 2.84 10.57 -18.92
N THR A 260 1.94 11.26 -19.60
CA THR A 260 0.65 10.68 -20.03
C THR A 260 0.79 10.09 -21.43
N ILE A 261 0.50 8.79 -21.59
CA ILE A 261 0.69 8.06 -22.84
C ILE A 261 -0.65 7.46 -23.30
N ASP A 262 -0.92 7.52 -24.60
CA ASP A 262 -2.05 6.81 -25.20
C ASP A 262 -1.73 5.32 -25.42
N LEU A 263 -2.17 4.47 -24.50
CA LEU A 263 -1.88 3.03 -24.54
C LEU A 263 -2.78 2.25 -25.53
N ALA A 264 -3.80 2.90 -26.08
CA ALA A 264 -4.61 2.31 -27.15
C ALA A 264 -3.89 2.40 -28.50
N ALA A 265 -3.02 3.39 -28.69
CA ALA A 265 -2.29 3.59 -29.92
C ALA A 265 -0.97 2.80 -29.95
N THR A 266 -0.62 2.23 -31.11
CA THR A 266 0.65 1.51 -31.31
C THR A 266 1.86 2.35 -30.92
N HIS A 267 1.89 3.63 -31.34
CA HIS A 267 3.00 4.54 -31.01
C HIS A 267 3.14 4.79 -29.50
N GLY A 268 2.04 4.81 -28.74
CA GLY A 268 2.09 4.97 -27.30
C GLY A 268 2.55 3.70 -26.59
N ARG A 269 2.24 2.51 -27.12
CA ARG A 269 2.84 1.26 -26.63
C ARG A 269 4.35 1.21 -26.87
N ASP A 270 4.80 1.65 -28.04
CA ASP A 270 6.23 1.77 -28.35
C ASP A 270 6.92 2.80 -27.42
N GLU A 271 6.26 3.92 -27.15
CA GLU A 271 6.75 4.92 -26.19
C GLU A 271 6.87 4.33 -24.79
N LEU A 272 5.83 3.65 -24.29
CA LEU A 272 5.84 3.00 -22.99
C LEU A 272 6.99 1.98 -22.89
N ALA A 273 7.19 1.15 -23.91
CA ALA A 273 8.29 0.19 -23.96
C ALA A 273 9.66 0.89 -23.90
N ARG A 274 9.86 2.02 -24.59
CA ARG A 274 11.11 2.80 -24.48
C ARG A 274 11.31 3.39 -23.09
N VAL A 275 10.25 3.94 -22.48
CA VAL A 275 10.32 4.53 -21.14
C VAL A 275 10.69 3.47 -20.11
N VAL A 276 9.95 2.37 -20.08
CA VAL A 276 10.21 1.22 -19.20
C VAL A 276 11.59 0.62 -19.47
N GLY A 277 12.00 0.50 -20.73
CA GLY A 277 13.33 0.05 -21.11
C GLY A 277 14.46 0.99 -20.68
N SER A 278 14.19 2.21 -20.25
CA SER A 278 15.21 3.13 -19.70
C SER A 278 15.31 3.11 -18.17
N ALA A 279 14.45 2.34 -17.50
CA ALA A 279 14.37 2.31 -16.06
C ALA A 279 15.48 1.45 -15.44
N ASP A 280 16.01 1.87 -14.29
CA ASP A 280 16.76 1.00 -13.38
C ASP A 280 15.82 0.32 -12.39
N VAL A 281 14.75 1.02 -12.00
CA VAL A 281 13.68 0.51 -11.14
C VAL A 281 12.34 0.68 -11.84
N VAL A 282 11.57 -0.39 -11.97
CA VAL A 282 10.17 -0.34 -12.42
C VAL A 282 9.27 -0.61 -11.21
N ILE A 283 8.27 0.23 -11.00
CA ILE A 283 7.23 0.02 -9.99
C ILE A 283 5.92 -0.33 -10.69
N GLU A 284 5.43 -1.53 -10.44
CA GLU A 284 4.16 -2.05 -10.90
C GLU A 284 3.21 -2.14 -9.70
N ALA A 285 2.06 -1.46 -9.77
CA ALA A 285 0.97 -1.62 -8.81
C ALA A 285 -0.40 -1.77 -9.50
N SER A 286 -0.38 -2.27 -10.74
CA SER A 286 -1.56 -2.68 -11.48
C SER A 286 -1.68 -4.21 -11.45
N ARG A 287 -2.83 -4.73 -11.88
CA ARG A 287 -3.00 -6.18 -12.06
C ARG A 287 -1.97 -6.68 -13.08
N PRO A 288 -1.18 -7.74 -12.82
CA PRO A 288 -0.12 -8.16 -13.73
C PRO A 288 -0.59 -8.39 -15.18
N ARG A 289 -1.78 -9.00 -15.34
CA ARG A 289 -2.43 -9.20 -16.65
C ARG A 289 -2.60 -7.91 -17.47
N ALA A 290 -2.78 -6.76 -16.81
CA ALA A 290 -2.99 -5.49 -17.49
C ALA A 290 -1.71 -5.01 -18.18
N LEU A 291 -0.53 -5.18 -17.56
CA LEU A 291 0.75 -4.86 -18.17
C LEU A 291 1.19 -5.94 -19.15
N GLU A 292 0.93 -7.22 -18.85
CA GLU A 292 1.21 -8.32 -19.76
C GLU A 292 0.50 -8.16 -21.11
N GLY A 293 -0.76 -7.69 -21.09
CA GLY A 293 -1.51 -7.35 -22.31
C GLY A 293 -0.91 -6.20 -23.13
N LEU A 294 -0.04 -5.39 -22.52
CA LEU A 294 0.74 -4.33 -23.17
C LEU A 294 2.17 -4.78 -23.53
N GLY A 295 2.49 -6.07 -23.35
CA GLY A 295 3.82 -6.64 -23.59
C GLY A 295 4.84 -6.36 -22.47
N ILE A 296 4.40 -5.79 -21.35
CA ILE A 296 5.25 -5.37 -20.25
C ILE A 296 5.11 -6.36 -19.11
N SER A 297 6.20 -7.07 -18.84
CA SER A 297 6.31 -7.96 -17.69
C SER A 297 7.73 -7.90 -17.17
N HIS A 298 7.91 -8.23 -15.88
CA HIS A 298 9.24 -8.37 -15.33
C HIS A 298 10.06 -9.40 -16.12
N ALA A 299 9.45 -10.48 -16.62
CA ALA A 299 10.12 -11.49 -17.43
C ALA A 299 10.68 -10.91 -18.73
N ASN A 300 9.90 -10.08 -19.45
CA ASN A 300 10.33 -9.47 -20.70
C ASN A 300 11.34 -8.33 -20.45
N VAL A 301 11.00 -7.42 -19.55
CA VAL A 301 11.78 -6.19 -19.32
C VAL A 301 13.12 -6.47 -18.65
N MET A 302 13.16 -7.46 -17.74
CA MET A 302 14.41 -7.81 -17.04
C MET A 302 15.29 -8.76 -17.86
N ALA A 303 14.72 -9.57 -18.78
CA ALA A 303 15.50 -10.38 -19.72
C ALA A 303 16.33 -9.52 -20.68
N ASP A 304 15.76 -8.41 -21.17
CA ASP A 304 16.43 -7.43 -22.03
C ASP A 304 17.45 -6.55 -21.29
N ALA A 305 17.73 -6.88 -20.04
CA ALA A 305 18.92 -6.46 -19.33
C ALA A 305 19.01 -4.96 -18.92
N LYS A 306 17.95 -4.16 -19.05
CA LYS A 306 18.01 -2.73 -18.66
C LYS A 306 17.52 -2.47 -17.24
N ALA A 307 16.33 -2.95 -16.88
CA ALA A 307 15.83 -2.84 -15.51
C ALA A 307 16.58 -3.74 -14.53
N ARG A 308 16.93 -3.16 -13.36
CA ARG A 308 17.68 -3.81 -12.28
C ARG A 308 16.79 -4.16 -11.11
N THR A 309 15.72 -3.42 -10.89
CA THR A 309 14.75 -3.74 -9.85
C THR A 309 13.33 -3.65 -10.37
N TRP A 310 12.53 -4.66 -10.05
CA TRP A 310 11.08 -4.64 -10.30
C TRP A 310 10.36 -4.73 -8.97
N LEU A 311 9.69 -3.65 -8.57
CA LEU A 311 8.80 -3.63 -7.41
C LEU A 311 7.38 -3.93 -7.87
N GLN A 312 6.84 -5.06 -7.44
CA GLN A 312 5.45 -5.45 -7.67
C GLN A 312 4.66 -5.30 -6.38
N ILE A 313 3.64 -4.43 -6.41
CA ILE A 313 2.68 -4.21 -5.32
C ILE A 313 1.32 -4.76 -5.75
N THR A 314 0.75 -5.65 -4.95
CA THR A 314 -0.58 -6.24 -5.20
C THR A 314 -1.53 -5.97 -4.03
N GLY A 315 -2.83 -6.16 -4.21
CA GLY A 315 -3.80 -6.08 -3.10
C GLY A 315 -3.59 -7.19 -2.06
N HIS A 316 -3.56 -8.45 -2.52
CA HIS A 316 -3.65 -9.65 -1.68
C HIS A 316 -2.43 -10.60 -1.75
N GLY A 317 -1.34 -10.19 -2.39
CA GLY A 317 -0.11 -10.99 -2.41
C GLY A 317 0.05 -11.85 -3.67
N PRO A 318 1.19 -12.55 -3.77
CA PRO A 318 1.58 -13.29 -4.97
C PRO A 318 0.72 -14.53 -5.26
N ASP A 319 0.05 -15.07 -4.25
CA ASP A 319 -0.87 -16.21 -4.42
C ASP A 319 -2.23 -15.78 -4.99
N GLN A 320 -2.56 -14.49 -4.88
CA GLN A 320 -3.79 -13.89 -5.40
C GLN A 320 -3.49 -12.61 -6.20
N PRO A 321 -2.60 -12.66 -7.22
CA PRO A 321 -2.04 -11.48 -7.85
C PRO A 321 -3.05 -10.72 -8.73
N HIS A 322 -4.19 -11.34 -9.02
CA HIS A 322 -5.26 -10.77 -9.84
C HIS A 322 -6.46 -10.29 -9.02
N ARG A 323 -6.51 -10.60 -7.72
CA ARG A 323 -7.59 -10.14 -6.85
C ARG A 323 -7.44 -8.65 -6.63
N VAL A 324 -8.50 -7.90 -6.92
CA VAL A 324 -8.53 -6.45 -6.76
C VAL A 324 -8.48 -6.10 -5.28
N GLY A 325 -7.68 -5.10 -4.91
CA GLY A 325 -7.70 -4.54 -3.57
C GLY A 325 -7.23 -3.09 -3.54
N PHE A 326 -7.78 -2.32 -2.61
CA PHE A 326 -7.38 -0.95 -2.29
C PHE A 326 -6.97 -0.85 -0.82
N GLY A 327 -6.38 0.28 -0.41
CA GLY A 327 -5.82 0.41 0.94
C GLY A 327 -6.80 0.15 2.09
N ASP A 328 -8.08 0.52 1.93
CA ASP A 328 -9.12 0.30 2.95
C ASP A 328 -9.47 -1.18 3.12
N ASP A 329 -9.83 -1.86 2.03
CA ASP A 329 -10.23 -3.27 2.08
C ASP A 329 -9.05 -4.20 2.36
N ALA A 330 -7.86 -3.85 1.88
CA ALA A 330 -6.64 -4.58 2.20
C ALA A 330 -6.21 -4.41 3.66
N ALA A 331 -6.43 -3.23 4.27
CA ALA A 331 -6.19 -3.05 5.71
C ALA A 331 -7.09 -3.97 6.53
N VAL A 332 -8.38 -4.04 6.20
CA VAL A 332 -9.34 -4.97 6.81
C VAL A 332 -8.92 -6.42 6.58
N ALA A 333 -8.50 -6.79 5.37
CA ALA A 333 -7.97 -8.12 5.06
C ALA A 333 -6.78 -8.50 5.95
N GLY A 334 -5.90 -7.53 6.23
CA GLY A 334 -4.77 -7.67 7.16
C GLY A 334 -5.17 -7.72 8.63
N GLY A 335 -6.40 -7.35 8.96
CA GLY A 335 -6.92 -7.28 10.34
C GLY A 335 -6.64 -5.95 11.04
N ILE A 336 -6.31 -4.90 10.28
CA ILE A 336 -6.06 -3.56 10.81
C ILE A 336 -7.38 -2.79 10.80
N VAL A 337 -8.07 -2.82 11.93
CA VAL A 337 -9.31 -2.09 12.20
C VAL A 337 -9.26 -1.48 13.60
N MET A 338 -10.12 -0.49 13.84
CA MET A 338 -10.42 -0.07 15.19
C MET A 338 -11.63 -0.84 15.73
N VAL A 339 -11.74 -0.96 17.05
CA VAL A 339 -12.90 -1.55 17.72
C VAL A 339 -13.64 -0.44 18.46
N ARG A 340 -14.94 -0.36 18.24
CA ARG A 340 -15.82 0.63 18.86
C ARG A 340 -16.23 0.19 20.26
N ASP A 341 -16.83 1.12 21.02
CA ASP A 341 -17.28 0.85 22.40
C ASP A 341 -18.34 -0.26 22.48
N ASP A 342 -19.10 -0.47 21.40
CA ASP A 342 -20.09 -1.55 21.27
C ASP A 342 -19.50 -2.89 20.77
N GLY A 343 -18.17 -2.96 20.61
CA GLY A 343 -17.45 -4.14 20.15
C GLY A 343 -17.48 -4.36 18.63
N THR A 344 -18.08 -3.45 17.86
CA THR A 344 -18.09 -3.56 16.38
C THR A 344 -16.81 -2.99 15.77
N PRO A 345 -16.32 -3.55 14.63
CA PRO A 345 -15.15 -3.03 13.96
C PRO A 345 -15.46 -1.74 13.18
N ASP A 346 -14.45 -0.90 13.01
CA ASP A 346 -14.49 0.29 12.16
C ASP A 346 -13.15 0.49 11.44
N PHE A 347 -13.14 1.33 10.40
CA PHE A 347 -11.92 1.62 9.65
C PHE A 347 -10.90 2.38 10.51
N LEU A 348 -9.66 1.90 10.53
CA LEU A 348 -8.55 2.60 11.19
C LEU A 348 -7.86 3.52 10.19
N GLY A 349 -7.98 4.83 10.40
CA GLY A 349 -7.30 5.85 9.58
C GLY A 349 -7.89 6.02 8.18
N ASP A 350 -7.02 6.33 7.21
CA ASP A 350 -7.37 6.58 5.81
C ASP A 350 -6.53 5.66 4.91
N ALA A 351 -7.12 4.57 4.39
CA ALA A 351 -6.47 3.62 3.51
C ALA A 351 -5.08 3.16 3.96
N VAL A 352 -4.89 2.92 5.26
CA VAL A 352 -3.57 2.79 5.92
C VAL A 352 -2.62 1.74 5.33
N ALA A 353 -3.16 0.72 4.65
CA ALA A 353 -2.34 -0.26 3.96
C ALA A 353 -1.54 0.34 2.80
N ASP A 354 -2.06 1.38 2.13
CA ASP A 354 -1.39 2.05 1.02
C ASP A 354 -0.06 2.72 1.43
N PRO A 355 -0.04 3.72 2.36
CA PRO A 355 1.19 4.37 2.74
C PRO A 355 2.17 3.43 3.42
N LEU A 356 1.68 2.48 4.23
CA LEU A 356 2.52 1.46 4.86
C LEU A 356 3.26 0.62 3.82
N THR A 357 2.55 0.13 2.80
CA THR A 357 3.14 -0.68 1.73
C THR A 357 4.07 0.13 0.84
N GLY A 358 3.75 1.41 0.57
CA GLY A 358 4.64 2.30 -0.17
C GLY A 358 5.98 2.51 0.52
N LEU A 359 5.96 2.72 1.86
CA LEU A 359 7.19 2.82 2.66
C LEU A 359 8.01 1.53 2.66
N LEU A 360 7.35 0.39 2.93
CA LEU A 360 8.02 -0.92 2.96
C LEU A 360 8.55 -1.32 1.57
N GLY A 361 7.82 -0.99 0.51
CA GLY A 361 8.25 -1.20 -0.87
C GLY A 361 9.47 -0.36 -1.23
N ALA A 362 9.47 0.94 -0.90
CA ALA A 362 10.64 1.80 -1.09
C ALA A 362 11.85 1.32 -0.31
N LEU A 363 11.65 0.91 0.95
CA LEU A 363 12.71 0.36 1.80
C LEU A 363 13.32 -0.90 1.17
N ALA A 364 12.49 -1.86 0.79
CA ALA A 364 12.94 -3.10 0.18
C ALA A 364 13.70 -2.84 -1.14
N VAL A 365 13.22 -1.92 -1.98
CA VAL A 365 13.94 -1.51 -3.20
C VAL A 365 15.27 -0.85 -2.85
N ALA A 366 15.28 0.16 -1.98
CA ALA A 366 16.50 0.90 -1.64
C ALA A 366 17.60 -0.01 -1.07
N ALA A 367 17.21 -0.97 -0.22
CA ALA A 367 18.15 -1.90 0.39
C ALA A 367 18.61 -3.04 -0.55
N SER A 368 17.77 -3.49 -1.49
CA SER A 368 18.08 -4.61 -2.38
C SER A 368 18.52 -4.22 -3.79
N HIS A 369 18.40 -2.95 -4.16
CA HIS A 369 18.80 -2.43 -5.47
C HIS A 369 20.32 -2.52 -5.66
N SER A 370 20.75 -3.21 -6.71
CA SER A 370 22.16 -3.31 -7.09
C SER A 370 22.37 -2.86 -8.53
N SER A 371 23.52 -2.25 -8.82
CA SER A 371 23.89 -1.85 -10.18
C SER A 371 24.21 -3.06 -11.07
N ASP A 372 24.63 -4.18 -10.47
CA ASP A 372 25.18 -5.36 -11.13
C ASP A 372 24.28 -6.60 -11.01
N ARG A 373 23.07 -6.49 -10.45
CA ARG A 373 22.13 -7.63 -10.33
C ARG A 373 20.71 -7.20 -10.64
N SER A 374 19.91 -8.15 -11.10
CA SER A 374 18.48 -7.94 -11.25
C SER A 374 17.76 -8.49 -10.01
N THR A 375 16.86 -7.70 -9.43
CA THR A 375 16.12 -8.00 -8.21
C THR A 375 14.62 -7.81 -8.46
N ILE A 376 13.81 -8.78 -8.07
CA ILE A 376 12.35 -8.64 -8.02
C ILE A 376 11.97 -8.54 -6.57
N VAL A 377 11.24 -7.48 -6.23
CA VAL A 377 10.66 -7.25 -4.91
C VAL A 377 9.15 -7.36 -5.06
N ARG A 378 8.52 -8.27 -4.31
CA ARG A 378 7.06 -8.41 -4.25
C ARG A 378 6.57 -8.05 -2.86
N THR A 379 5.51 -7.25 -2.79
CA THR A 379 4.80 -6.95 -1.56
C THR A 379 3.30 -6.85 -1.84
N SER A 380 2.50 -6.75 -0.78
CA SER A 380 1.07 -6.53 -0.90
C SER A 380 0.52 -5.64 0.18
N LEU A 381 -0.59 -4.96 -0.15
CA LEU A 381 -1.33 -4.12 0.79
C LEU A 381 -1.78 -4.93 2.00
N ALA A 382 -2.45 -6.07 1.76
CA ALA A 382 -2.97 -6.91 2.82
C ALA A 382 -1.85 -7.59 3.62
N GLY A 383 -0.76 -8.01 2.96
CA GLY A 383 0.39 -8.60 3.64
C GLY A 383 1.14 -7.60 4.53
N SER A 384 1.29 -6.35 4.08
CA SER A 384 1.90 -5.28 4.88
C SER A 384 1.05 -4.93 6.09
N ALA A 385 -0.28 -4.85 5.91
CA ALA A 385 -1.22 -4.66 7.00
C ALA A 385 -1.22 -5.86 7.98
N ALA A 386 -1.19 -7.09 7.48
CA ALA A 386 -1.12 -8.29 8.31
C ALA A 386 0.21 -8.36 9.10
N TYR A 387 1.33 -7.92 8.51
CA TYR A 387 2.64 -7.84 9.18
C TYR A 387 2.62 -6.88 10.37
N SER A 388 1.89 -5.76 10.23
CA SER A 388 1.70 -4.80 11.30
C SER A 388 0.59 -5.16 12.30
N ARG A 389 -0.04 -6.33 12.16
CA ARG A 389 -1.01 -6.81 13.16
C ARG A 389 -0.31 -7.13 14.47
N THR A 390 -0.92 -6.74 15.60
CA THR A 390 -0.42 -7.13 16.92
C THR A 390 -0.54 -8.65 17.06
N PRO A 391 0.50 -9.38 17.50
CA PRO A 391 0.37 -10.79 17.82
C PRO A 391 -0.73 -10.98 18.87
N GLN A 392 -1.68 -11.89 18.65
CA GLN A 392 -2.62 -12.28 19.69
C GLN A 392 -1.83 -13.09 20.75
N GLU A 393 -1.99 -12.72 22.03
CA GLU A 393 -1.41 -13.43 23.18
C GLU A 393 -2.00 -14.84 23.36
#